data_AF-A0A7J3FB23-F1
#
_entry.id   AF-A0A7J3FB23-F1
#
_cell.length_a   1.000
_cell.length_b   1.000
_cell.length_c   1.000
_cell.angle_alpha   90.00
_cell.angle_beta   90.00
_cell.angle_gamma   90.00
#
_symmetry.space_group_name_H-M   'P 1'
#
loop_
_entity.id
_entity.type
_entity.pdbx_description
1 polymer ?
#
loop_
_entity_poly.entity_id
_entity_poly.type
_entity_poly.pdbx_seq_one_letter_code
_entity_poly.pdbx_strand_id
1 'polypeptide(L)'
;MEILIEIGVADDAAFYYIDDETLKSLMEKIIREPPRRFDLICIIRYYKLVNGLRRALRFDYYLMSFFFSSNIFELQVLHERGLQRVDAEDLIKIIIENLNSELMRRGINPIKVKPSQLFDA
;
A
#
# COMPACT_ATOMS: atom_id res chain seq x y z
N MET A 1 -13.06 -18.12 -0.76
CA MET A 1 -12.74 -16.96 0.09
C MET A 1 -12.45 -15.82 -0.85
N GLU A 2 -13.03 -14.66 -0.61
CA GLU A 2 -12.84 -13.47 -1.44
C GLU A 2 -11.96 -12.49 -0.68
N ILE A 3 -11.01 -11.87 -1.38
CA ILE A 3 -10.08 -10.89 -0.85
C ILE A 3 -10.28 -9.61 -1.65
N LEU A 4 -10.50 -8.50 -0.95
CA LEU A 4 -10.50 -7.16 -1.53
C LEU A 4 -9.39 -6.35 -0.86
N ILE A 5 -8.65 -5.60 -1.65
CA ILE A 5 -7.64 -4.66 -1.16
C ILE A 5 -8.18 -3.25 -1.41
N GLU A 6 -8.25 -2.46 -0.36
CA GLU A 6 -8.60 -1.05 -0.43
C GLU A 6 -7.39 -0.23 0.01
N ILE A 7 -7.10 0.83 -0.76
CA ILE A 7 -6.00 1.76 -0.46
C ILE A 7 -6.61 3.12 -0.16
N GLY A 8 -6.12 3.75 0.90
CA GLY A 8 -6.38 5.15 1.19
C GLY A 8 -5.09 5.93 1.31
N VAL A 9 -5.12 7.20 0.95
CA VAL A 9 -4.00 8.14 1.08
C VAL A 9 -4.19 9.04 2.28
N ALA A 10 -3.13 9.27 3.05
CA ALA A 10 -3.14 10.27 4.11
C ALA A 10 -3.12 11.67 3.47
N ASP A 11 -4.07 12.52 3.85
CA ASP A 11 -4.04 13.95 3.55
C ASP A 11 -4.41 14.71 4.83
N ASP A 12 -3.43 15.46 5.34
CA ASP A 12 -3.44 16.12 6.65
C ASP A 12 -3.79 15.19 7.82
N ALA A 13 -5.03 15.25 8.31
CA ALA A 13 -5.50 14.55 9.50
C ALA A 13 -6.41 13.34 9.19
N ALA A 14 -6.62 13.01 7.92
CA ALA A 14 -7.55 11.95 7.50
C ALA A 14 -6.97 11.07 6.39
N PHE A 15 -7.54 9.87 6.26
CA PHE A 15 -7.31 8.99 5.11
C PHE A 15 -8.49 9.06 4.15
N TYR A 16 -8.20 9.23 2.86
CA TYR A 16 -9.18 9.23 1.78
C TYR A 16 -8.98 8.00 0.91
N TYR A 17 -10.05 7.23 0.68
CA TYR A 17 -9.99 6.08 -0.23
C TYR A 17 -9.66 6.53 -1.65
N ILE A 18 -8.78 5.80 -2.31
CA ILE A 18 -8.36 6.12 -3.68
C ILE A 18 -9.41 5.57 -4.64
N ASP A 19 -10.33 6.43 -5.06
CA ASP A 19 -11.17 6.25 -6.25
C ASP A 19 -10.57 7.00 -7.46
N ASP A 20 -11.25 6.97 -8.61
CA ASP A 20 -10.74 7.58 -9.85
C ASP A 20 -10.55 9.11 -9.72
N GLU A 21 -11.44 9.80 -9.00
CA GLU A 21 -11.36 11.24 -8.78
C GLU A 21 -10.21 11.61 -7.85
N THR A 22 -10.11 10.90 -6.72
CA THR A 22 -9.04 11.06 -5.73
C THR A 22 -7.69 10.73 -6.34
N LEU A 23 -7.59 9.67 -7.14
CA LEU A 23 -6.37 9.28 -7.84
C LEU A 23 -5.89 10.38 -8.79
N LYS A 24 -6.80 10.94 -9.59
CA LYS A 24 -6.46 12.00 -10.54
C LYS A 24 -5.94 13.25 -9.81
N SER A 25 -6.66 13.71 -8.79
CA SER A 25 -6.26 14.87 -7.98
C SER A 25 -4.91 14.64 -7.28
N LEU A 26 -4.73 13.44 -6.72
CA LEU A 26 -3.49 13.02 -6.08
C LEU A 26 -2.31 13.04 -7.05
N MET A 27 -2.48 12.51 -8.27
CA MET A 27 -1.45 12.54 -9.29
C MET A 27 -1.06 13.97 -9.69
N GLU A 28 -2.05 14.86 -9.88
CA GLU A 28 -1.80 16.27 -10.18
C GLU A 28 -1.01 16.96 -9.05
N LYS A 29 -1.32 16.66 -7.78
CA LYS A 29 -0.59 17.16 -6.60
C LYS A 29 0.84 16.64 -6.57
N ILE A 30 1.05 15.34 -6.75
CA ILE A 30 2.38 14.71 -6.74
C ILE A 30 3.28 15.23 -7.87
N ILE A 31 2.73 15.44 -9.08
CA ILE A 31 3.52 15.95 -10.21
C ILE A 31 3.93 17.40 -9.98
N ARG A 32 3.04 18.22 -9.41
CA ARG A 32 3.31 19.63 -9.11
C ARG A 32 4.33 19.78 -7.97
N GLU A 33 4.16 18.98 -6.93
CA GLU A 33 4.98 19.03 -5.72
C GLU A 33 5.25 17.60 -5.22
N PRO A 34 6.33 16.97 -5.69
CA PRO A 34 6.69 15.63 -5.26
C PRO A 34 6.92 15.59 -3.75
N PRO A 35 6.17 14.77 -3.00
CA PRO A 35 6.28 14.76 -1.56
C PRO A 35 7.56 14.05 -1.11
N ARG A 36 8.17 14.51 -0.01
CA ARG A 36 9.27 13.78 0.64
C ARG A 36 8.79 12.53 1.38
N ARG A 37 7.55 12.56 1.84
CA ARG A 37 6.88 11.48 2.57
C ARG A 37 5.49 11.26 2.01
N PHE A 38 5.12 10.01 1.78
CA PHE A 38 3.81 9.65 1.28
C PHE A 38 3.26 8.48 2.07
N ASP A 39 2.17 8.70 2.81
CA ASP A 39 1.58 7.71 3.69
C ASP A 39 0.28 7.15 3.08
N LEU A 40 0.16 5.82 3.13
CA LEU A 40 -1.00 5.07 2.68
C LEU A 40 -1.52 4.17 3.81
N ILE A 41 -2.83 3.96 3.82
CA ILE A 41 -3.45 2.84 4.52
C ILE A 41 -3.81 1.76 3.50
N CYS A 42 -3.46 0.52 3.79
CA CYS A 42 -3.89 -0.64 3.03
C CYS A 42 -4.78 -1.51 3.92
N ILE A 43 -6.01 -1.76 3.47
CA ILE A 43 -6.99 -2.56 4.18
C ILE A 43 -7.26 -3.81 3.36
N ILE A 44 -6.86 -4.97 3.90
CA ILE A 44 -7.12 -6.27 3.30
C ILE A 44 -8.41 -6.83 3.90
N ARG A 45 -9.47 -6.83 3.10
CA ARG A 45 -10.80 -7.30 3.49
C ARG A 45 -11.00 -8.74 3.06
N TYR A 46 -11.38 -9.58 4.02
CA TYR A 46 -11.63 -11.00 3.79
C TYR A 46 -13.11 -11.31 3.92
N TYR A 47 -13.66 -12.03 2.94
CA TYR A 47 -15.03 -12.48 2.96
C TYR A 47 -15.13 -13.99 2.73
N LYS A 48 -16.02 -14.62 3.50
CA LYS A 48 -16.38 -16.02 3.33
C LYS A 48 -17.85 -16.12 2.94
N LEU A 49 -18.14 -16.99 1.99
CA LEU A 49 -19.51 -17.36 1.67
C LEU A 49 -20.00 -18.35 2.73
N VAL A 50 -21.08 -17.99 3.42
CA VAL A 50 -21.73 -18.85 4.43
C VAL A 50 -23.21 -18.88 4.09
N ASN A 51 -23.72 -20.06 3.73
CA ASN A 51 -25.11 -20.26 3.31
C ASN A 51 -25.54 -19.31 2.17
N GLY A 52 -24.66 -19.11 1.18
CA GLY A 52 -24.91 -18.21 0.05
C GLY A 52 -24.76 -16.71 0.36
N LEU A 53 -24.56 -16.33 1.63
CA LEU A 53 -24.37 -14.94 2.04
C LEU A 53 -22.90 -14.61 2.26
N ARG A 54 -22.49 -13.42 1.83
CA ARG A 54 -21.15 -12.89 2.03
C ARG A 54 -21.01 -12.42 3.49
N ARG A 55 -20.09 -13.01 4.24
CA ARG A 55 -19.76 -12.58 5.62
C ARG A 55 -18.33 -12.04 5.68
N ALA A 56 -18.20 -10.82 6.20
CA ALA A 56 -16.90 -10.23 6.50
C ALA A 56 -16.22 -10.98 7.64
N LEU A 57 -14.93 -11.25 7.49
CA LEU A 57 -14.05 -11.69 8.56
C LEU A 57 -13.29 -10.48 9.13
N ARG A 58 -12.47 -10.69 10.17
CA ARG A 58 -11.55 -9.63 10.64
C ARG A 58 -10.59 -9.24 9.51
N PHE A 59 -10.56 -7.96 9.17
CA PHE A 59 -9.67 -7.38 8.17
C PHE A 59 -8.29 -7.11 8.75
N ASP A 60 -7.30 -6.99 7.87
CA ASP A 60 -5.95 -6.55 8.22
C ASP A 60 -5.74 -5.11 7.74
N TYR A 61 -5.13 -4.30 8.60
CA TYR A 61 -4.88 -2.87 8.40
C TYR A 61 -3.38 -2.65 8.45
N TYR A 62 -2.87 -2.04 7.38
CA TYR A 62 -1.46 -1.73 7.20
C TYR A 62 -1.29 -0.24 6.99
N LEU A 63 -0.37 0.36 7.73
CA LEU A 63 0.14 1.69 7.45
C LEU A 63 1.44 1.55 6.67
N MET A 64 1.52 2.24 5.53
CA MET A 64 2.65 2.19 4.62
C MET A 64 3.18 3.60 4.42
N SER A 65 4.44 3.83 4.78
CA SER A 65 5.09 5.13 4.68
C SER A 65 6.24 5.07 3.70
N PHE A 66 6.10 5.80 2.59
CA PHE A 66 7.15 5.98 1.59
C PHE A 66 7.96 7.22 1.93
N PHE A 67 9.28 7.08 2.00
CA PHE A 67 10.22 8.18 2.15
C PHE A 67 11.05 8.30 0.89
N PHE A 68 10.92 9.41 0.17
CA PHE A 68 11.60 9.64 -1.10
C PHE A 68 12.89 10.43 -0.89
N SER A 69 13.99 9.89 -1.44
CA SER A 69 15.27 10.56 -1.58
C SER A 69 15.69 10.59 -3.05
N SER A 70 16.82 11.22 -3.37
CA SER A 70 17.21 11.52 -4.75
C SER A 70 17.28 10.29 -5.67
N ASN A 71 17.71 9.13 -5.17
CA ASN A 71 17.90 7.92 -5.98
C ASN A 71 17.35 6.63 -5.33
N ILE A 72 16.77 6.75 -4.15
CA ILE A 72 16.21 5.64 -3.38
C ILE A 72 14.90 6.08 -2.74
N PHE A 73 14.03 5.14 -2.48
CA PHE A 73 12.95 5.34 -1.53
C PHE A 73 12.98 4.22 -0.50
N GLU A 74 12.48 4.54 0.68
CA GLU A 74 12.25 3.58 1.74
C GLU A 74 10.75 3.36 1.87
N LEU A 75 10.34 2.09 2.05
CA LEU A 75 8.97 1.71 2.35
C LEU A 75 8.94 1.08 3.73
N GLN A 76 8.32 1.75 4.68
CA GLN A 76 8.02 1.20 5.99
C GLN A 76 6.60 0.65 5.99
N VAL A 77 6.41 -0.57 6.48
CA VAL A 77 5.10 -1.22 6.57
C VAL A 77 4.84 -1.65 8.01
N LEU A 78 3.82 -1.06 8.61
CA LEU A 78 3.36 -1.38 9.96
C LEU A 78 2.01 -2.07 9.89
N HIS A 79 1.91 -3.27 10.45
CA HIS A 79 0.62 -3.92 10.71
C HIS A 79 -0.03 -3.28 11.94
N GLU A 80 -1.09 -2.52 11.74
CA GLU A 80 -1.78 -1.79 12.82
C GLU A 80 -2.81 -2.68 13.53
N ARG A 81 -3.60 -3.43 12.76
CA ARG A 81 -4.69 -4.24 13.31
C ARG A 81 -5.03 -5.40 12.38
N GLY A 82 -5.40 -6.54 12.94
CA GLY A 82 -5.89 -7.67 12.16
C GLY A 82 -5.45 -9.01 12.71
N LEU A 83 -5.71 -10.07 11.96
CA LEU A 83 -5.13 -11.38 12.22
C LEU A 83 -3.83 -11.61 11.44
N GLN A 84 -3.41 -10.66 10.59
CA GLN A 84 -2.20 -10.75 9.81
C GLN A 84 -2.18 -12.00 8.92
N ARG A 85 -3.27 -12.26 8.21
CA ARG A 85 -3.40 -13.42 7.29
C ARG A 85 -2.49 -13.32 6.08
N VAL A 86 -2.17 -12.09 5.69
CA VAL A 86 -1.05 -11.75 4.82
C VAL A 86 -0.07 -11.05 5.75
N ASP A 87 1.16 -11.51 5.88
CA ASP A 87 2.16 -10.80 6.68
C ASP A 87 2.72 -9.57 5.94
N ALA A 88 3.44 -8.71 6.67
CA ALA A 88 3.96 -7.47 6.09
C ALA A 88 5.02 -7.74 5.01
N GLU A 89 5.81 -8.80 5.14
CA GLU A 89 6.86 -9.15 4.19
C GLU A 89 6.26 -9.59 2.86
N ASP A 90 5.25 -10.45 2.90
CA ASP A 90 4.51 -10.92 1.73
C ASP A 90 3.71 -9.78 1.09
N LEU A 91 3.13 -8.88 1.89
CA LEU A 91 2.50 -7.67 1.35
C LEU A 91 3.51 -6.80 0.58
N ILE A 92 4.71 -6.60 1.13
CA ILE A 92 5.79 -5.86 0.45
C ILE A 92 6.19 -6.57 -0.85
N LYS A 93 6.37 -7.90 -0.83
CA LYS A 93 6.71 -8.68 -2.04
C LYS A 93 5.67 -8.46 -3.14
N ILE A 94 4.37 -8.60 -2.80
CA ILE A 94 3.27 -8.38 -3.75
C ILE A 94 3.32 -6.97 -4.34
N ILE A 95 3.51 -5.94 -3.52
CA ILE A 95 3.59 -4.55 -3.98
C ILE A 95 4.77 -4.36 -4.95
N ILE A 96 5.96 -4.86 -4.59
CA ILE A 96 7.18 -4.71 -5.38
C ILE A 96 7.09 -5.48 -6.70
N GLU A 97 6.54 -6.68 -6.70
CA GLU A 97 6.34 -7.48 -7.92
C GLU A 97 5.40 -6.78 -8.90
N ASN A 98 4.27 -6.24 -8.41
CA ASN A 98 3.33 -5.49 -9.24
C ASN A 98 3.94 -4.18 -9.76
N LEU A 99 4.65 -3.44 -8.90
CA LEU A 99 5.33 -2.20 -9.28
C LEU A 99 6.38 -2.45 -10.35
N ASN A 100 7.25 -3.45 -10.15
CA ASN A 100 8.29 -3.80 -11.12
C ASN A 100 7.70 -4.29 -12.44
N SER A 101 6.61 -5.07 -12.40
CA SER A 101 5.89 -5.49 -13.61
C SER A 101 5.37 -4.29 -14.41
N GLU A 102 4.79 -3.29 -13.73
CA GLU A 102 4.30 -2.08 -14.36
C GLU A 102 5.44 -1.19 -14.90
N LEU A 103 6.55 -1.07 -14.18
CA LEU A 103 7.73 -0.33 -14.63
C LEU A 103 8.31 -0.96 -15.90
N MET A 104 8.48 -2.29 -15.91
CA MET A 104 8.96 -3.01 -17.09
C MET A 104 8.03 -2.81 -18.30
N ARG A 105 6.70 -2.86 -18.08
CA ARG A 105 5.70 -2.57 -19.14
C ARG A 105 5.86 -1.18 -19.74
N ARG A 106 6.32 -0.21 -18.94
CA ARG A 106 6.61 1.18 -19.36
C ARG A 106 8.02 1.38 -19.89
N GLY A 107 8.86 0.34 -19.97
CA GLY A 107 10.26 0.44 -20.40
C GLY A 107 11.19 1.07 -19.35
N ILE A 108 10.77 1.10 -18.09
CA ILE A 108 11.55 1.60 -16.95
C ILE A 108 12.22 0.41 -16.25
N ASN A 109 13.48 0.57 -15.83
CA ASN A 109 14.20 -0.46 -15.11
C ASN A 109 13.49 -0.83 -13.79
N PRO A 110 13.43 -2.12 -13.42
CA PRO A 110 12.84 -2.54 -12.16
C PRO A 110 13.63 -2.00 -10.97
N ILE A 111 12.93 -1.73 -9.88
CA ILE A 111 13.49 -1.31 -8.61
C ILE A 111 14.13 -2.51 -7.92
N LYS A 112 15.34 -2.31 -7.41
CA LYS A 112 16.04 -3.28 -6.56
C LYS A 112 15.69 -3.01 -5.11
N VAL A 113 15.19 -4.02 -4.42
CA VAL A 113 14.80 -3.93 -3.02
C VAL A 113 15.88 -4.54 -2.14
N LYS A 114 16.17 -3.88 -1.03
CA LYS A 114 17.04 -4.40 0.04
C LYS A 114 16.24 -4.33 1.33
N PRO A 115 16.13 -5.44 2.10
CA PRO A 115 15.56 -5.38 3.44
C PRO A 115 16.39 -4.43 4.31
N SER A 116 15.71 -3.52 5.00
CA SER A 116 16.31 -2.68 6.04
C SER A 116 15.56 -2.95 7.33
N GLN A 117 16.27 -3.42 8.36
CA GLN A 117 15.73 -3.43 9.72
C GLN A 117 15.90 -2.03 10.30
N LEU A 118 14.80 -1.32 10.53
CA LEU A 118 14.81 -0.22 11.47
C LEU A 118 14.75 -0.82 12.87
N PHE A 119 15.85 -0.69 13.60
CA PHE A 119 15.88 -0.89 15.04
C PHE A 119 15.08 0.23 15.72
N ASP A 120 14.43 -0.13 16.82
CA ASP A 120 13.50 0.66 17.63
C ASP A 120 13.93 2.12 17.85
N ALA A 121 12.94 3.00 17.91
CA ALA A 121 13.03 4.30 18.58
C ALA A 121 12.30 4.24 19.92
#